data_AF-A0AAX2DCP5-F1
#
_entry.id   AF-A0AAX2DCP5-F1
#
_cell.length_a   1.000
_cell.length_b   1.000
_cell.length_c   1.000
_cell.angle_alpha   90.00
_cell.angle_beta   90.00
_cell.angle_gamma   90.00
#
_symmetry.space_group_name_H-M   'P 1'
#
loop_
_entity.id
_entity.type
_entity.pdbx_description
1 polymer ?
#
loop_
_entity_poly.entity_id
_entity_poly.type
_entity_poly.pdbx_seq_one_letter_code
_entity_poly.pdbx_strand_id
1 'polypeptide(L)'
;MNRAWLGVVSRSHVWRGMEGGFAQVCHGKKEPLRKMSKGDIFVYYSPNIEVQGAPLKAFTAIGKIEDDEVFEFDMGAGFVPFRRRVRYAKAKEVALDLVRGELDLCVPPNWGIVLRRGLIPLTDKDTCTIACAMGVDLLALRRN
;
A
#
# COMPACT_ATOMS: atom_id res chain seq x y z
N MET A 1 -13.04 -11.65 8.58
CA MET A 1 -12.96 -10.88 7.32
C MET A 1 -11.57 -10.29 7.24
N ASN A 2 -10.89 -10.45 6.11
CA ASN A 2 -9.55 -9.91 5.91
C ASN A 2 -9.64 -8.39 5.75
N ARG A 3 -8.76 -7.66 6.43
CA ARG A 3 -8.74 -6.20 6.40
C ARG A 3 -8.02 -5.72 5.15
N ALA A 4 -8.13 -4.42 4.88
CA ALA A 4 -7.38 -3.76 3.84
C ALA A 4 -6.58 -2.58 4.42
N TRP A 5 -5.39 -2.36 3.87
CA TRP A 5 -4.44 -1.36 4.35
C TRP A 5 -3.89 -0.53 3.19
N LEU A 6 -3.69 0.76 3.45
CA LEU A 6 -3.03 1.69 2.54
C LEU A 6 -1.66 2.08 3.10
N GLY A 7 -0.60 1.68 2.39
CA GLY A 7 0.77 2.14 2.64
C GLY A 7 1.08 3.41 1.84
N VAL A 8 1.75 4.38 2.45
CA VAL A 8 2.11 5.65 1.81
C VAL A 8 3.62 5.75 1.63
N VAL A 9 4.10 5.60 0.39
CA VAL A 9 5.53 5.67 0.02
C VAL A 9 5.71 6.21 -1.40
N SER A 10 6.90 6.69 -1.76
CA SER A 10 7.19 7.14 -3.13
C SER A 10 7.05 6.00 -4.14
N ARG A 11 6.67 6.31 -5.39
CA ARG A 11 6.54 5.29 -6.45
C ARG A 11 7.85 4.54 -6.71
N SER A 12 8.99 5.22 -6.62
CA SER A 12 10.32 4.59 -6.68
C SER A 12 10.57 3.56 -5.57
N HIS A 13 9.96 3.73 -4.39
CA HIS A 13 9.98 2.74 -3.34
C HIS A 13 9.06 1.56 -3.66
N VAL A 14 7.87 1.83 -4.21
CA VAL A 14 6.90 0.80 -4.60
C VAL A 14 7.49 -0.18 -5.60
N TRP A 15 8.21 0.28 -6.63
CA TRP A 15 8.81 -0.64 -7.61
C TRP A 15 9.78 -1.64 -6.98
N ARG A 16 10.64 -1.19 -6.07
CA ARG A 16 11.55 -2.09 -5.33
C ARG A 16 10.77 -3.11 -4.50
N GLY A 17 9.69 -2.67 -3.86
CA GLY A 17 8.78 -3.54 -3.11
C GLY A 17 8.11 -4.58 -4.00
N MET A 18 7.62 -4.19 -5.17
CA MET A 18 7.01 -5.13 -6.12
C MET A 18 8.01 -6.15 -6.68
N GLU A 19 9.18 -5.69 -7.10
CA GLU A 19 10.24 -6.56 -7.62
C GLU A 19 10.72 -7.57 -6.56
N GLY A 20 10.82 -7.15 -5.31
CA GLY A 20 11.21 -8.00 -4.20
C GLY A 20 10.07 -8.74 -3.49
N GLY A 21 8.80 -8.55 -3.90
CA GLY A 21 7.64 -9.17 -3.26
C GLY A 21 7.42 -8.77 -1.79
N PHE A 22 7.68 -7.52 -1.44
CA PHE A 22 7.58 -7.04 -0.06
C PHE A 22 6.91 -5.67 0.09
N ALA A 23 6.23 -5.50 1.23
CA ALA A 23 5.83 -4.22 1.78
C ALA A 23 6.86 -3.70 2.79
N GLN A 24 7.25 -2.44 2.61
CA GLN A 24 7.98 -1.65 3.59
C GLN A 24 7.31 -0.28 3.69
N VAL A 25 7.06 0.20 4.91
CA VAL A 25 6.37 1.47 5.19
C VAL A 25 6.99 2.16 6.41
N CYS A 26 6.62 3.42 6.65
CA CYS A 26 6.99 4.18 7.86
C CYS A 26 8.50 4.16 8.16
N HIS A 27 9.34 4.34 7.13
CA HIS A 27 10.81 4.30 7.22
C HIS A 27 11.38 2.93 7.64
N GLY A 28 10.68 1.84 7.38
CA GLY A 28 11.14 0.48 7.71
C GLY A 28 10.87 0.06 9.15
N LYS A 29 9.93 0.72 9.85
CA LYS A 29 9.54 0.35 11.22
C LYS A 29 8.74 -0.96 11.26
N LYS A 30 8.89 -1.71 12.35
CA LYS A 30 8.23 -3.01 12.57
C LYS A 30 6.75 -2.89 12.95
N GLU A 31 6.43 -1.92 13.80
CA GLU A 31 5.12 -1.79 14.45
C GLU A 31 3.97 -1.60 13.45
N PRO A 32 4.09 -0.80 12.38
CA PRO A 32 3.03 -0.69 11.38
C PRO A 32 2.80 -2.00 10.66
N LEU A 33 3.87 -2.72 10.28
CA LEU A 33 3.76 -3.99 9.55
C LEU A 33 3.07 -5.06 10.37
N ARG A 34 3.26 -5.09 11.70
CA ARG A 34 2.60 -6.04 12.63
C ARG A 34 1.08 -5.90 12.69
N LYS A 35 0.51 -4.79 12.22
CA LYS A 35 -0.95 -4.58 12.23
C LYS A 35 -1.67 -5.40 11.16
N MET A 36 -0.95 -5.79 10.11
CA MET A 36 -1.49 -6.60 9.04
C MET A 36 -1.49 -8.07 9.44
N SER A 37 -2.31 -8.88 8.78
CA SER A 37 -2.34 -10.33 8.93
C SER A 37 -2.30 -11.02 7.59
N LYS A 38 -1.88 -12.29 7.56
CA LYS A 38 -1.96 -13.13 6.37
C LYS A 38 -3.34 -13.02 5.73
N GLY A 39 -3.36 -12.76 4.43
CA GLY A 39 -4.59 -12.62 3.65
C GLY A 39 -5.18 -11.22 3.62
N ASP A 40 -4.68 -10.27 4.42
CA ASP A 40 -5.07 -8.87 4.30
C ASP A 40 -4.72 -8.32 2.92
N ILE A 41 -5.53 -7.40 2.43
CA ILE A 41 -5.27 -6.66 1.20
C ILE A 41 -4.39 -5.47 1.52
N PHE A 42 -3.41 -5.22 0.66
CA PHE A 42 -2.47 -4.13 0.80
C PHE A 42 -2.41 -3.33 -0.48
N VAL A 43 -2.59 -2.01 -0.35
CA VAL A 43 -2.53 -1.05 -1.44
C VAL A 43 -1.43 -0.04 -1.16
N TYR A 44 -0.64 0.30 -2.17
CA TYR A 44 0.27 1.44 -2.10
C TYR A 44 -0.37 2.69 -2.71
N TYR A 45 -0.27 3.80 -2.00
CA TYR A 45 -0.49 5.15 -2.52
C TYR A 45 0.81 5.94 -2.50
N SER A 46 1.10 6.60 -3.62
CA SER A 46 2.32 7.36 -3.83
C SER A 46 2.02 8.84 -4.01
N PRO A 47 2.36 9.69 -3.01
CA PRO A 47 2.16 11.13 -3.13
C PRO A 47 3.14 11.76 -4.12
N ASN A 48 4.30 11.14 -4.34
CA ASN A 48 5.39 11.60 -5.20
C ASN A 48 6.06 10.43 -5.93
N ILE A 49 6.76 10.76 -7.02
CA ILE A 49 7.54 9.78 -7.79
C ILE A 49 8.73 9.30 -6.94
N GLU A 50 9.44 10.25 -6.34
CA GLU A 50 10.61 10.03 -5.47
C GLU A 50 10.45 10.80 -4.17
N VAL A 51 11.28 10.48 -3.17
CA VAL A 51 11.30 11.21 -1.90
C VAL A 51 11.64 12.67 -2.18
N GLN A 52 10.73 13.59 -1.84
CA GLN A 52 10.83 15.03 -2.17
C GLN A 52 10.83 15.34 -3.68
N GLY A 53 10.47 14.37 -4.53
CA GLY A 53 10.34 14.56 -5.97
C GLY A 53 8.98 15.09 -6.40
N ALA A 54 8.76 15.10 -7.72
CA ALA A 54 7.53 15.59 -8.33
C ALA A 54 6.28 14.86 -7.77
N PRO A 55 5.15 15.57 -7.59
CA PRO A 55 3.92 14.98 -7.12
C PRO A 55 3.39 13.95 -8.12
N LEU A 56 2.88 12.83 -7.60
CA LEU A 56 2.25 11.78 -8.40
C LEU A 56 0.78 11.62 -8.02
N LYS A 57 0.52 11.45 -6.72
CA LYS A 57 -0.83 11.26 -6.14
C LYS A 57 -1.61 10.12 -6.80
N ALA A 58 -1.03 8.92 -6.81
CA ALA A 58 -1.63 7.75 -7.44
C ALA A 58 -1.59 6.51 -6.54
N PHE A 59 -2.57 5.63 -6.71
CA PHE A 59 -2.49 4.24 -6.24
C PHE A 59 -1.60 3.47 -7.21
N THR A 60 -0.54 2.87 -6.71
CA THR A 60 0.59 2.38 -7.52
C THR A 60 0.77 0.88 -7.48
N ALA A 61 0.27 0.20 -6.45
CA ALA A 61 0.24 -1.26 -6.39
C ALA A 61 -0.88 -1.76 -5.48
N ILE A 62 -1.31 -3.00 -5.72
CA ILE A 62 -2.24 -3.73 -4.86
C ILE A 62 -1.81 -5.20 -4.80
N GLY A 63 -1.95 -5.80 -3.63
CA GLY A 63 -1.57 -7.19 -3.39
C GLY A 63 -2.20 -7.77 -2.14
N LYS A 64 -1.84 -9.01 -1.84
CA LYS A 64 -2.25 -9.72 -0.64
C LYS A 64 -1.04 -10.03 0.24
N ILE A 65 -1.19 -9.82 1.54
CA ILE A 65 -0.18 -10.23 2.54
C ILE A 65 -0.06 -11.76 2.54
N GLU A 66 1.14 -12.28 2.32
CA GLU A 66 1.35 -13.73 2.13
C GLU A 66 1.40 -14.51 3.45
N ASP A 67 1.96 -13.90 4.50
CA ASP A 67 2.21 -14.53 5.79
C ASP A 67 2.10 -13.53 6.97
N ASP A 68 2.29 -14.07 8.17
CA ASP A 68 2.30 -13.31 9.42
C ASP A 68 3.69 -12.81 9.84
N GLU A 69 4.71 -13.09 9.03
CA GLU A 69 6.09 -12.80 9.39
C GLU A 69 6.48 -11.36 9.02
N VAL A 70 7.06 -10.66 9.99
CA VAL A 70 7.75 -9.38 9.75
C VAL A 70 9.24 -9.62 9.94
N PHE A 71 9.98 -9.57 8.85
CA PHE A 71 11.39 -9.94 8.80
C PHE A 71 12.28 -8.72 8.54
N GLU A 72 13.53 -8.82 8.98
CA GLU A 72 14.57 -7.82 8.73
C GLU A 72 15.23 -8.07 7.39
N PHE A 73 15.66 -7.00 6.73
CA PHE A 73 16.44 -7.10 5.50
C PHE A 73 17.60 -6.11 5.55
N ASP A 74 18.82 -6.63 5.63
CA ASP A 74 20.02 -5.78 5.61
C ASP A 74 20.23 -5.20 4.21
N MET A 75 20.07 -3.89 4.09
CA MET A 75 20.33 -3.14 2.85
C MET A 75 21.82 -2.79 2.68
N GLY A 76 22.66 -3.15 3.64
CA GLY A 76 24.04 -2.68 3.79
C GLY A 76 24.11 -1.33 4.48
N ALA A 77 25.34 -0.90 4.79
CA ALA A 77 25.64 0.41 5.40
C ALA A 77 24.89 0.69 6.73
N GLY A 78 24.54 -0.36 7.49
CA GLY A 78 23.90 -0.25 8.80
C GLY A 78 22.39 0.06 8.75
N PHE A 79 21.75 -0.01 7.58
CA PHE A 79 20.31 0.16 7.46
C PHE A 79 19.58 -1.19 7.31
N VAL A 80 18.88 -1.60 8.36
CA VAL A 80 18.14 -2.87 8.43
C VAL A 80 16.64 -2.59 8.62
N PRO A 81 15.89 -2.32 7.54
CA PRO A 81 14.44 -2.14 7.62
C PRO A 81 13.69 -3.46 7.86
N PHE A 82 12.51 -3.33 8.44
CA PHE A 82 11.52 -4.40 8.49
C PHE A 82 10.68 -4.43 7.22
N ARG A 83 10.36 -5.65 6.78
CA ARG A 83 9.57 -5.97 5.58
C ARG A 83 8.51 -7.01 5.89
N ARG A 84 7.52 -7.09 5.00
CA ARG A 84 6.48 -8.12 5.02
C ARG A 84 6.23 -8.65 3.62
N ARG A 85 6.01 -9.96 3.47
CA ARG A 85 5.79 -10.56 2.15
C ARG A 85 4.43 -10.17 1.59
N VAL A 86 4.43 -9.77 0.31
CA VAL A 86 3.23 -9.37 -0.42
C VAL A 86 3.25 -10.00 -1.79
N ARG A 87 2.15 -10.66 -2.13
CA ARG A 87 1.88 -11.10 -3.49
C ARG A 87 1.15 -10.00 -4.23
N TYR A 88 1.86 -9.30 -5.11
CA TYR A 88 1.27 -8.24 -5.92
C TYR A 88 0.44 -8.80 -7.07
N ALA A 89 -0.71 -8.17 -7.32
CA ALA A 89 -1.50 -8.44 -8.51
C ALA A 89 -0.95 -7.64 -9.70
N LYS A 90 -1.20 -8.12 -10.92
CA LYS A 90 -1.02 -7.29 -12.11
C LYS A 90 -2.09 -6.19 -12.08
N ALA A 91 -1.66 -4.96 -11.87
CA ALA A 91 -2.54 -3.81 -11.65
C ALA A 91 -2.05 -2.60 -12.46
N LYS A 92 -2.97 -1.73 -12.84
CA LYS A 92 -2.63 -0.42 -13.43
C LYS A 92 -2.53 0.65 -12.35
N GLU A 93 -1.63 1.60 -12.55
CA GLU A 93 -1.54 2.80 -11.71
C GLU A 93 -2.78 3.68 -11.93
N VAL A 94 -3.34 4.22 -10.85
CA VAL A 94 -4.58 5.02 -10.88
C VAL A 94 -4.37 6.33 -10.15
N ALA A 95 -4.53 7.45 -10.85
CA ALA A 95 -4.50 8.77 -10.23
C ALA A 95 -5.65 8.91 -9.24
N LEU A 96 -5.37 9.49 -8.06
CA LEU A 96 -6.36 9.69 -7.00
C LEU A 96 -7.60 10.41 -7.50
N ASP A 97 -7.42 11.47 -8.30
CA ASP A 97 -8.52 12.34 -8.75
C ASP A 97 -9.55 11.60 -9.63
N LEU A 98 -9.20 10.43 -10.20
CA LEU A 98 -10.14 9.60 -10.96
C LEU A 98 -11.16 8.87 -10.08
N VAL A 99 -10.82 8.61 -8.81
CA VAL A 99 -11.67 7.85 -7.88
C VAL A 99 -12.04 8.62 -6.62
N ARG A 100 -11.44 9.81 -6.43
CA ARG A 100 -11.52 10.61 -5.21
C ARG A 100 -12.94 10.85 -4.71
N GLY A 101 -13.89 11.08 -5.63
CA GLY A 101 -15.30 11.34 -5.29
C GLY A 101 -16.03 10.15 -4.68
N GLU A 102 -15.50 8.95 -4.82
CA GLU A 102 -16.12 7.71 -4.33
C GLU A 102 -15.49 7.20 -3.03
N LEU A 103 -14.31 7.70 -2.67
CA LEU A 103 -13.55 7.22 -1.51
C LEU A 103 -14.03 7.84 -0.20
N ASP A 104 -14.41 6.99 0.75
CA ASP A 104 -14.67 7.35 2.15
C ASP A 104 -13.44 8.03 2.78
N LEU A 105 -12.23 7.59 2.42
CA LEU A 105 -10.97 8.22 2.81
C LEU A 105 -10.94 9.73 2.52
N CYS A 106 -11.57 10.18 1.43
CA CYS A 106 -11.49 11.56 0.95
C CYS A 106 -12.66 12.44 1.40
N VAL A 107 -13.66 11.89 2.10
CA VAL A 107 -14.84 12.63 2.59
C VAL A 107 -14.48 13.67 3.65
N PRO A 108 -13.64 13.39 4.67
CA PRO A 108 -13.34 14.38 5.70
C PRO A 108 -12.55 15.58 5.17
N PRO A 109 -12.83 16.80 5.66
CA PRO A 109 -11.96 17.94 5.40
C PRO A 109 -10.54 17.63 5.91
N ASN A 110 -9.53 17.98 5.13
CA ASN A 110 -8.11 17.70 5.44
C ASN A 110 -7.74 16.21 5.52
N TRP A 111 -8.44 15.33 4.79
CA TRP A 111 -8.12 13.90 4.72
C TRP A 111 -6.63 13.58 4.48
N GLY A 112 -5.91 14.45 3.74
CA GLY A 112 -4.47 14.29 3.48
C GLY A 112 -3.59 14.26 4.73
N ILE A 113 -4.05 14.78 5.88
CA ILE A 113 -3.33 14.68 7.16
C ILE A 113 -3.21 13.21 7.60
N VAL A 114 -4.23 12.39 7.33
CA VAL A 114 -4.28 10.97 7.71
C VAL A 114 -3.17 10.18 7.01
N LEU A 115 -2.81 10.56 5.78
CA LEU A 115 -1.73 9.94 5.01
C LEU A 115 -0.34 10.05 5.70
N ARG A 116 -0.13 11.06 6.55
CA ARG A 116 1.14 11.25 7.29
C ARG A 116 1.44 10.10 8.26
N ARG A 117 0.46 9.25 8.56
CA ARG A 117 0.65 8.05 9.39
C ARG A 117 1.46 6.96 8.67
N GLY A 118 1.60 7.02 7.34
CA GLY A 118 2.39 6.06 6.55
C GLY A 118 1.72 4.71 6.31
N LEU A 119 0.85 4.26 7.22
CA LEU A 119 0.00 3.08 7.07
C LEU A 119 -1.37 3.34 7.73
N ILE A 120 -2.46 3.16 6.98
CA ILE A 120 -3.83 3.39 7.47
C ILE A 120 -4.77 2.27 7.01
N PRO A 121 -5.85 1.95 7.75
CA PRO A 121 -6.85 1.01 7.29
C PRO A 121 -7.67 1.61 6.14
N LEU A 122 -8.14 0.76 5.24
CA LEU A 122 -9.13 1.08 4.20
C LEU A 122 -10.48 0.46 4.57
N THR A 123 -11.56 1.14 4.19
CA THR A 123 -12.90 0.53 4.22
C THR A 123 -13.03 -0.50 3.10
N ASP A 124 -13.99 -1.42 3.22
CA ASP A 124 -14.28 -2.36 2.12
C ASP A 124 -14.71 -1.62 0.85
N LYS A 125 -15.46 -0.52 0.99
CA LYS A 125 -15.86 0.35 -0.12
C LYS A 125 -14.64 0.94 -0.84
N ASP A 126 -13.73 1.58 -0.09
CA ASP A 126 -12.51 2.16 -0.67
C ASP A 126 -11.66 1.10 -1.37
N THR A 127 -11.52 -0.07 -0.74
CA THR A 127 -10.75 -1.19 -1.30
C THR A 127 -11.34 -1.68 -2.61
N CYS A 128 -12.67 -1.84 -2.68
CA CYS A 128 -13.37 -2.23 -3.90
C CYS A 128 -13.23 -1.18 -5.01
N THR A 129 -13.44 0.10 -4.70
CA THR A 129 -13.31 1.20 -5.66
C THR A 129 -11.89 1.26 -6.22
N ILE A 130 -10.86 1.21 -5.36
CA ILE A 130 -9.47 1.23 -5.78
C ILE A 130 -9.13 -0.01 -6.62
N ALA A 131 -9.47 -1.22 -6.15
CA ALA A 131 -9.16 -2.45 -6.88
C ALA A 131 -9.81 -2.48 -8.27
N CYS A 132 -11.10 -2.10 -8.36
CA CYS A 132 -11.82 -1.98 -9.63
C CYS A 132 -11.14 -0.98 -10.56
N ALA A 133 -10.83 0.21 -10.05
CA ALA A 133 -10.14 1.23 -10.82
C ALA A 133 -8.74 0.77 -11.26
N MET A 134 -8.04 -0.05 -10.48
CA MET A 134 -6.74 -0.65 -10.81
C MET A 134 -6.84 -1.88 -11.72
N GLY A 135 -8.04 -2.29 -12.12
CA GLY A 135 -8.28 -3.45 -12.99
C GLY A 135 -8.04 -4.80 -12.30
N VAL A 136 -8.23 -4.86 -10.98
CA VAL A 136 -7.98 -6.06 -10.17
C VAL A 136 -9.28 -6.65 -9.65
N ASP A 137 -9.51 -7.94 -9.93
CA ASP A 137 -10.57 -8.71 -9.29
C ASP A 137 -10.18 -9.00 -7.83
N LEU A 138 -10.83 -8.29 -6.92
CA LEU A 138 -10.58 -8.39 -5.47
C LEU A 138 -10.94 -9.77 -4.90
N LEU A 139 -11.95 -10.45 -5.47
CA LEU A 139 -12.34 -11.80 -5.02
C LEU A 139 -11.31 -12.84 -5.46
N ALA A 140 -10.79 -12.72 -6.69
CA ALA A 140 -9.67 -13.55 -7.14
C ALA A 140 -8.41 -13.29 -6.29
N LEU A 141 -8.08 -12.03 -6.01
CA LEU A 141 -6.93 -11.67 -5.19
C LEU A 141 -7.03 -12.24 -3.77
N ARG A 142 -8.22 -12.20 -3.13
CA ARG A 142 -8.41 -12.75 -1.78
C ARG A 142 -8.22 -14.28 -1.74
N ARG A 143 -8.64 -15.00 -2.78
CA ARG A 143 -8.59 -16.48 -2.86
C ARG A 143 -7.17 -17.04 -3.06
N ASN A 144 -6.33 -16.36 -3.83
CA ASN A 144 -4.99 -16.82 -4.24
C ASN A 144 -3.90 -16.37 -3.27
#